data_AF-K7MQK8-F1
#
_entry.id   AF-K7MQK8-F1
#
_cell.length_a   1.000
_cell.length_b   1.000
_cell.length_c   1.000
_cell.angle_alpha   90.00
_cell.angle_beta   90.00
_cell.angle_gamma   90.00
#
_symmetry.space_group_name_H-M   'P 1'
#
loop_
_entity.id
_entity.type
_entity.pdbx_description
1 polymer ?
#
loop_
_entity_poly.entity_id
_entity_poly.type
_entity_poly.pdbx_seq_one_letter_code
_entity_poly.pdbx_strand_id
1 'polypeptide(L)'
;MKKTDIGIKKLLTKSDLGNLSRLLLPKKSIEDLVLPVLSGTKITIWDVDTQSMHYLVFKFWVSSRSYVFIDNWTKEFVNRRSLQINDEIGFHWNSYKNQFDFSVLARASSARDQTP
;
A
#
# COMPACT_ATOMS: atom_id res chain seq x y z
N MET A 1 7.68 20.00 16.80
CA MET A 1 6.91 18.83 17.27
C MET A 1 7.14 17.70 16.26
N LYS A 2 7.91 16.66 16.61
CA LYS A 2 8.10 15.50 15.73
C LYS A 2 6.78 14.72 15.69
N LYS A 3 5.90 15.04 14.72
CA LYS A 3 4.75 14.18 14.42
C LYS A 3 5.36 12.88 13.90
N THR A 4 5.10 11.78 14.60
CA THR A 4 5.52 10.44 14.22
C THR A 4 4.98 10.17 12.82
N ASP A 5 5.86 10.17 11.81
CA ASP A 5 5.47 9.87 10.44
C ASP A 5 5.10 8.39 10.35
N ILE A 6 3.79 8.13 10.31
CA ILE A 6 3.20 6.79 10.32
C ILE A 6 3.40 6.16 8.93
N GLY A 7 4.25 5.13 8.87
CA GLY A 7 4.65 4.45 7.63
C GLY A 7 4.34 2.95 7.60
N ILE A 8 3.49 2.55 6.67
CA ILE A 8 3.19 1.16 6.32
C ILE A 8 4.27 0.68 5.35
N LYS A 9 4.84 -0.50 5.62
CA LYS A 9 5.69 -1.22 4.66
C LYS A 9 5.10 -2.58 4.39
N LYS A 10 5.14 -3.03 3.15
CA LYS A 10 4.58 -4.31 2.74
C LYS A 10 5.47 -4.97 1.69
N LEU A 11 5.92 -6.18 1.99
CA LEU A 11 6.48 -7.10 1.00
C LEU A 11 5.31 -7.75 0.24
N LEU A 12 5.28 -7.58 -1.08
CA LEU A 12 4.18 -8.03 -1.93
C LEU A 12 4.18 -9.54 -2.09
N THR A 13 3.02 -10.15 -1.81
CA THR A 13 2.80 -11.58 -1.96
C THR A 13 1.95 -11.89 -3.19
N LYS A 14 1.87 -13.17 -3.57
CA LYS A 14 0.98 -13.62 -4.65
C LYS A 14 -0.48 -13.18 -4.47
N SER A 15 -0.99 -13.12 -3.23
CA SER A 15 -2.37 -12.69 -2.99
C SER A 15 -2.60 -11.20 -3.22
N ASP A 16 -1.59 -10.37 -2.99
CA ASP A 16 -1.67 -8.92 -3.18
C ASP A 16 -1.68 -8.54 -4.67
N LEU A 17 -1.14 -9.42 -5.53
CA LEU A 17 -1.08 -9.25 -6.99
C LEU A 17 -2.14 -10.06 -7.73
N GLY A 18 -3.02 -10.74 -6.99
CA GLY A 18 -4.03 -11.64 -7.56
C GLY A 18 -5.23 -10.89 -8.16
N ASN A 19 -6.12 -11.68 -8.76
CA ASN A 19 -7.31 -11.18 -9.50
C ASN A 19 -8.38 -10.50 -8.63
N LEU A 20 -8.25 -10.54 -7.30
CA LEU A 20 -9.21 -9.93 -6.39
C LEU A 20 -9.01 -8.41 -6.24
N SER A 21 -7.99 -7.83 -6.89
CA SER A 21 -7.66 -6.40 -6.85
C SER A 21 -7.69 -5.83 -5.44
N ARG A 22 -6.94 -6.48 -4.53
CA ARG A 22 -6.89 -6.12 -3.12
C ARG A 22 -5.47 -6.21 -2.58
N LEU A 23 -5.09 -5.23 -1.77
CA LEU A 23 -3.84 -5.21 -1.02
C LEU A 23 -4.14 -5.32 0.47
N LEU A 24 -3.68 -6.39 1.12
CA LEU A 24 -3.81 -6.56 2.56
C LEU A 24 -2.64 -5.89 3.28
N LEU A 25 -2.95 -4.94 4.17
CA LEU A 25 -1.94 -4.22 4.93
C LEU A 25 -1.64 -4.93 6.26
N PRO A 26 -0.37 -4.94 6.70
CA PRO A 26 -0.03 -5.50 8.00
C PRO A 26 -0.72 -4.70 9.10
N LYS A 27 -1.03 -5.37 10.22
CA LYS A 27 -1.53 -4.69 11.41
C LYS A 27 -0.37 -4.01 12.12
N LYS A 28 -0.38 -2.67 12.24
CA LYS A 28 0.51 -1.95 13.16
C LYS A 28 -0.31 -1.02 14.05
N SER A 29 -0.04 -1.08 15.34
CA SER A 29 -0.88 -0.46 16.38
C SER A 29 -1.02 1.08 16.26
N ILE A 30 -0.04 1.78 15.68
CA ILE A 30 -0.11 3.24 15.50
C ILE A 30 -0.97 3.59 14.27
N GLU A 31 -0.91 2.77 13.22
CA GLU A 31 -1.72 2.92 12.01
C GLU A 31 -3.19 2.66 12.29
N ASP A 32 -3.48 1.72 13.20
CA ASP A 32 -4.82 1.39 13.69
C ASP A 32 -5.55 2.60 14.32
N LEU A 33 -4.89 3.74 14.58
CA LEU A 33 -5.58 4.95 15.05
C LEU A 33 -6.09 5.84 13.91
N VAL A 34 -5.31 5.98 12.84
CA VAL A 34 -5.66 6.86 11.69
C VAL A 34 -6.55 6.11 10.70
N LEU A 35 -6.24 4.84 10.46
CA LEU A 35 -6.88 4.03 9.43
C LEU A 35 -8.38 3.81 9.65
N PRO A 36 -8.89 3.47 10.86
CA PRO A 36 -10.33 3.29 11.05
C PRO A 36 -11.17 4.49 10.65
N VAL A 37 -10.68 5.71 10.89
CA VAL A 37 -11.39 6.96 10.58
C VAL A 37 -11.58 7.13 9.07
N LEU A 38 -10.68 6.55 8.27
CA LEU A 38 -10.72 6.61 6.81
C LEU A 38 -11.46 5.41 6.17
N SER A 39 -11.89 4.44 6.98
CA SER A 39 -12.54 3.21 6.49
C SER A 39 -13.85 3.50 5.76
N GLY A 40 -14.04 2.90 4.60
CA GLY A 40 -15.21 3.06 3.73
C GLY A 40 -15.10 4.21 2.72
N THR A 41 -14.02 4.99 2.75
CA THR A 41 -13.87 6.19 1.90
C THR A 41 -12.93 5.92 0.72
N LYS A 42 -13.17 6.62 -0.39
CA LYS A 42 -12.22 6.72 -1.50
C LYS A 42 -11.05 7.59 -1.05
N ILE A 43 -9.86 7.01 -0.94
CA ILE A 43 -8.67 7.71 -0.47
C ILE A 43 -7.80 8.12 -1.67
N THR A 44 -7.29 9.35 -1.61
CA THR A 44 -6.28 9.87 -2.52
C THR A 44 -4.92 9.31 -2.16
N ILE A 45 -4.20 8.80 -3.16
CA ILE A 45 -2.85 8.26 -3.02
C ILE A 45 -1.96 8.95 -4.04
N TRP A 46 -0.91 9.60 -3.57
CA TRP A 46 0.11 10.24 -4.38
C TRP A 46 1.30 9.30 -4.55
N ASP A 47 1.55 8.89 -5.78
CA ASP A 47 2.75 8.15 -6.14
C ASP A 47 3.93 9.13 -6.22
N VAL A 48 4.81 9.06 -5.21
CA VAL A 48 5.96 9.96 -5.09
C VAL A 48 6.95 9.73 -6.23
N ASP A 49 7.12 8.48 -6.66
CA ASP A 49 8.12 8.10 -7.64
C ASP A 49 7.74 8.58 -9.05
N THR A 50 6.45 8.53 -9.39
CA THR A 50 5.94 8.91 -10.72
C THR A 50 5.24 10.26 -10.74
N GLN A 51 5.14 10.93 -9.60
CA GLN A 51 4.45 12.22 -9.42
C GLN A 51 3.02 12.20 -9.99
N SER A 52 2.26 11.16 -9.65
CA SER A 52 0.90 10.98 -10.15
C SER A 52 -0.09 10.65 -9.04
N MET A 53 -1.33 11.07 -9.23
CA MET A 53 -2.39 10.92 -8.24
C MET A 53 -3.33 9.78 -8.63
N HIS A 54 -3.65 8.93 -7.67
CA HIS A 54 -4.46 7.72 -7.84
C HIS A 54 -5.48 7.59 -6.70
N TYR A 55 -6.41 6.65 -6.85
CA TYR A 55 -7.45 6.44 -5.87
C TYR A 55 -7.71 4.97 -5.61
N LEU A 56 -7.89 4.63 -4.33
CA LEU A 56 -8.35 3.32 -3.87
C LEU A 56 -9.48 3.50 -2.87
N VAL A 57 -10.23 2.43 -2.60
CA VAL A 57 -11.13 2.41 -1.45
C VAL A 57 -10.43 1.70 -0.30
N PHE A 58 -10.43 2.34 0.86
CA PHE A 58 -9.83 1.77 2.06
C PHE A 58 -10.90 1.16 2.96
N LYS A 59 -10.70 -0.06 3.47
CA LYS A 59 -11.65 -0.71 4.38
C LYS A 59 -10.93 -1.46 5.48
N PHE A 60 -11.58 -1.52 6.64
CA PHE A 60 -11.28 -2.52 7.66
C PHE A 60 -12.20 -3.74 7.49
N TRP A 61 -11.63 -4.93 7.35
CA TRP A 61 -12.38 -6.19 7.34
C TRP A 61 -12.37 -6.81 8.72
N VAL A 62 -13.54 -6.79 9.37
CA VAL A 62 -13.71 -7.27 10.75
C VAL A 62 -13.37 -8.76 10.88
N SER A 63 -13.78 -9.58 9.91
CA SER A 63 -13.56 -11.04 9.93
C SER A 63 -12.10 -11.45 9.98
N SER A 64 -11.23 -10.73 9.26
CA SER A 64 -9.78 -10.97 9.26
C SER A 64 -9.01 -9.99 10.15
N ARG A 65 -9.70 -9.05 10.82
CA ARG A 65 -9.13 -7.93 11.58
C ARG A 65 -7.98 -7.24 10.84
N SER A 66 -8.18 -7.03 9.53
CA SER A 66 -7.14 -6.53 8.62
C SER A 66 -7.64 -5.31 7.86
N TYR A 67 -6.73 -4.39 7.57
CA TYR A 67 -6.99 -3.30 6.64
C TYR A 67 -6.67 -3.72 5.21
N VAL A 68 -7.42 -3.13 4.28
CA VAL A 68 -7.32 -3.47 2.87
C VAL A 68 -7.55 -2.23 2.01
N PHE A 69 -6.71 -2.07 0.98
CA PHE A 69 -7.05 -1.27 -0.18
C PHE A 69 -7.70 -2.15 -1.23
N ILE A 70 -8.84 -1.73 -1.77
CA ILE A 70 -9.61 -2.42 -2.81
C ILE A 70 -9.89 -1.49 -3.99
N ASP A 71 -10.72 -1.97 -4.92
CA ASP A 71 -11.18 -1.29 -6.13
C ASP A 71 -10.08 -1.29 -7.21
N ASN A 72 -9.45 -0.15 -7.47
CA ASN A 72 -8.52 0.00 -8.59
C ASN A 72 -7.07 -0.42 -8.30
N TRP A 73 -6.80 -1.22 -7.25
CA TRP A 73 -5.43 -1.60 -6.85
C TRP A 73 -4.64 -2.23 -8.00
N THR A 74 -5.20 -3.24 -8.67
CA THR A 74 -4.49 -3.92 -9.77
C THR A 74 -4.22 -2.98 -10.94
N LYS A 75 -5.20 -2.15 -11.33
CA LYS A 75 -5.04 -1.23 -12.47
C LYS A 75 -4.05 -0.11 -12.18
N GLU A 76 -4.27 0.61 -11.08
CA GLU A 76 -3.59 1.88 -10.78
C GLU A 76 -2.21 1.68 -10.17
N PHE A 77 -1.91 0.49 -9.62
CA PHE A 77 -0.62 0.22 -9.00
C PHE A 77 0.04 -1.01 -9.59
N VAL A 78 -0.59 -2.19 -9.54
CA VAL A 78 0.08 -3.44 -9.97
C VAL A 78 0.50 -3.39 -11.43
N ASN A 79 -0.44 -3.13 -12.34
CA ASN A 79 -0.17 -3.11 -13.78
C ASN A 79 0.66 -1.88 -14.16
N ARG A 80 0.25 -0.68 -13.70
CA ARG A 80 0.92 0.59 -14.03
C ARG A 80 2.37 0.64 -13.55
N ARG A 81 2.66 0.18 -12.33
CA ARG A 81 4.03 0.16 -11.74
C ARG A 81 4.78 -1.15 -11.99
N SER A 82 4.16 -2.08 -12.72
CA SER A 82 4.67 -3.43 -12.98
C SER A 82 5.16 -4.10 -11.70
N LEU A 83 4.32 -4.11 -10.66
CA LEU A 83 4.67 -4.66 -9.35
C LEU A 83 4.80 -6.18 -9.42
N GLN A 84 5.83 -6.70 -8.75
CA GLN A 84 6.15 -8.13 -8.74
C GLN A 84 6.11 -8.70 -7.32
N ILE A 85 6.01 -10.04 -7.23
CA ILE A 85 6.16 -10.74 -5.95
C ILE A 85 7.55 -10.39 -5.39
N ASN A 86 7.63 -10.09 -4.10
CA ASN A 86 8.82 -9.62 -3.39
C ASN A 86 9.25 -8.18 -3.66
N ASP A 87 8.49 -7.37 -4.41
CA ASP A 87 8.64 -5.92 -4.31
C ASP A 87 8.23 -5.46 -2.90
N GLU A 88 9.01 -4.55 -2.30
CA GLU A 88 8.63 -3.86 -1.07
C GLU A 88 8.02 -2.51 -1.42
N ILE A 89 6.80 -2.26 -0.94
CA ILE A 89 6.11 -0.99 -1.11
C ILE A 89 5.90 -0.28 0.22
N GLY A 90 5.80 1.04 0.16
CA GLY A 90 5.54 1.91 1.30
C GLY A 90 4.31 2.77 1.10
N PHE A 91 3.55 2.97 2.18
CA PHE A 91 2.55 4.04 2.28
C PHE A 91 2.83 4.88 3.51
N HIS A 92 2.75 6.19 3.37
CA HIS A 92 2.86 7.14 4.48
C HIS A 92 1.64 8.06 4.49
N TRP A 93 1.04 8.29 5.66
CA TRP A 93 -0.07 9.24 5.76
C TRP A 93 0.44 10.68 5.80
N ASN A 94 0.20 11.41 4.72
CA ASN A 94 0.49 12.83 4.64
C ASN A 94 -0.66 13.65 5.23
N SER A 95 -0.61 13.90 6.54
CA SER A 95 -1.65 14.65 7.26
C SER A 95 -1.83 16.09 6.79
N TYR A 96 -0.83 16.69 6.12
CA TYR A 96 -0.96 18.03 5.57
C TYR A 96 -1.82 18.04 4.30
N LYS A 97 -1.70 16.99 3.47
CA LYS A 97 -2.43 16.85 2.20
C LYS A 97 -3.68 15.98 2.30
N ASN A 98 -3.91 15.32 3.44
CA ASN A 98 -4.99 14.34 3.65
C ASN A 98 -4.99 13.22 2.59
N GLN A 99 -3.80 12.66 2.32
CA GLN A 99 -3.59 11.61 1.33
C GLN A 99 -2.54 10.62 1.82
N PHE A 100 -2.45 9.45 1.20
CA PHE A 100 -1.25 8.61 1.33
C PHE A 100 -0.20 9.00 0.30
N ASP A 101 1.05 9.07 0.71
CA ASP A 101 2.20 9.06 -0.19
C ASP A 101 2.64 7.60 -0.38
N PHE A 102 2.76 7.16 -1.62
CA PHE A 102 3.13 5.81 -2.04
C PHE A 102 4.49 5.80 -2.73
N SER A 103 5.29 4.76 -2.48
CA SER A 103 6.55 4.52 -3.20
C SER A 103 6.87 3.02 -3.24
N VAL A 104 7.59 2.60 -4.27
CA VAL A 104 8.23 1.28 -4.32
C VAL A 104 9.61 1.40 -3.68
N LEU A 105 9.74 0.84 -2.47
CA LEU A 105 10.91 0.98 -1.61
C LEU A 105 12.07 0.07 -2.04
N ALA A 106 11.76 -1.14 -2.50
CA ALA A 106 12.72 -2.09 -3.05
C ALA A 106 12.06 -2.91 -4.15
N ARG A 107 12.79 -3.17 -5.23
CA ARG A 107 12.37 -4.14 -6.25
C ARG A 107 12.82 -5.53 -5.86
N ALA A 108 12.03 -6.54 -6.21
CA ALA A 108 12.43 -7.93 -6.14
C ALA A 108 13.79 -8.07 -6.83
N SER A 109 14.79 -8.60 -6.13
CA SER A 109 16.06 -8.93 -6.76
C SER A 109 15.77 -9.92 -7.89
N SER A 110 16.08 -9.53 -9.14
CA SER A 110 16.07 -10.50 -10.23
C SER A 110 16.91 -11.68 -9.78
N ALA A 111 16.37 -12.90 -9.86
CA ALA A 111 17.00 -14.13 -9.38
C ALA A 111 18.26 -14.52 -10.19
N ARG A 112 19.22 -13.61 -10.31
CA ARG A 112 20.51 -13.81 -10.98
C ARG A 112 21.67 -14.04 -10.00
N ASP A 113 21.46 -13.90 -8.69
CA ASP A 113 22.51 -14.06 -7.67
C ASP A 113 22.25 -15.18 -6.64
N GLN A 114 21.59 -16.27 -7.05
CA GLN A 114 21.51 -17.51 -6.25
C GLN A 114 21.78 -18.75 -7.10
N THR A 115 23.06 -18.99 -7.38
CA THR A 115 23.64 -20.30 -7.73
C THR A 115 25.08 -20.31 -7.20
N PRO A 116 25.56 -21.36 -6.52
CA PRO A 116 26.89 -21.88 -6.81
C PRO A 116 26.93 -22.37 -8.26
#